data_AF-A0AAD5CYU5-F1
#
_entry.id   AF-A0AAD5CYU5-F1
#
_cell.length_a   1.000
_cell.length_b   1.000
_cell.length_c   1.000
_cell.angle_alpha   90.00
_cell.angle_beta   90.00
_cell.angle_gamma   90.00
#
_symmetry.space_group_name_H-M   'P 1'
#
loop_
_entity.id
_entity.type
_entity.pdbx_description
1 polymer ?
#
loop_
_entity_poly.entity_id
_entity_poly.type
_entity_poly.pdbx_seq_one_letter_code
_entity_poly.pdbx_strand_id
1 'polypeptide(L)'
;DDDFDGDFTGTNPTRRAGTKREFGDLDDDDDDIFGSKKANSKAEETKPGVTTGMILSLRESLQSCKDNLASCQLELEAAKSEIQKWHSIYQNESITTGTSVEPNVVISYLHDLKSSEGLLRDQLEKAKKKEAAFIVTIAKREQEIADLKSAVRDLRSQLKPPSMQARRLLLDPAIHEEFTRLKNLVEEKDKKIKELQDNIAAVNFTPQSKMGKMLMAKCRTLQEENEEIGNQAREGKIHELSMKLALQKSQNLELKNHFEGLSKHMEGLTNEIEKSNETTLILEEKLENKDLEIQRLKQELQQKQGKVIETVVPNKDGDEDGIKPMDDENEES
;
A
#
# COMPACT_ATOMS: atom_id res chain seq x y z
N ASP A 1 -11.19 -39.55 20.58
CA ASP A 1 -9.77 -39.93 20.71
C ASP A 1 -9.15 -39.02 21.73
N ASP A 2 -9.23 -39.48 22.98
CA ASP A 2 -8.41 -39.01 24.08
C ASP A 2 -6.95 -39.29 23.74
N ASP A 3 -6.07 -38.30 23.90
CA ASP A 3 -4.68 -38.62 24.20
C ASP A 3 -4.08 -37.57 25.14
N PHE A 4 -3.81 -38.08 26.33
CA PHE A 4 -3.20 -37.44 27.47
C PHE A 4 -1.74 -37.88 27.43
N ASP A 5 -0.81 -36.96 27.17
CA ASP A 5 0.59 -37.23 27.45
C ASP A 5 1.26 -36.00 28.05
N GLY A 6 1.83 -36.22 29.23
CA GLY A 6 2.51 -35.21 30.02
C GLY A 6 4.00 -35.24 29.71
N ASP A 7 4.62 -34.08 29.81
CA ASP A 7 6.05 -34.02 30.09
C ASP A 7 6.33 -33.01 31.19
N PHE A 8 7.12 -33.47 32.16
CA PHE A 8 7.55 -32.78 33.37
C PHE A 8 8.96 -32.26 33.10
N THR A 9 9.22 -30.96 33.22
CA THR A 9 10.56 -30.49 33.60
C THR A 9 10.54 -29.17 34.37
N GLY A 10 11.07 -29.24 35.60
CA GLY A 10 11.82 -28.18 36.30
C GLY A 10 11.03 -26.97 36.83
N THR A 11 11.37 -26.34 37.96
CA THR A 11 12.54 -26.45 38.84
C THR A 11 12.27 -25.49 40.03
N ASN A 12 12.48 -25.97 41.27
CA ASN A 12 12.88 -25.21 42.48
C ASN A 12 11.94 -24.09 43.05
N PRO A 13 12.19 -23.55 44.26
CA PRO A 13 12.53 -24.18 45.54
C PRO A 13 11.78 -23.56 46.76
N THR A 14 11.96 -24.15 47.95
CA THR A 14 11.94 -23.50 49.29
C THR A 14 10.64 -22.89 49.86
N ARG A 15 10.06 -23.52 50.90
CA ARG A 15 10.20 -23.12 52.33
C ARG A 15 9.26 -23.89 53.28
N ARG A 16 9.90 -24.35 54.35
CA ARG A 16 9.49 -24.85 55.68
C ARG A 16 8.06 -24.61 56.23
N ALA A 17 7.63 -25.69 56.92
CA ALA A 17 7.10 -25.79 58.30
C ALA A 17 5.58 -25.60 58.55
N GLY A 18 4.97 -26.65 59.10
CA GLY A 18 3.61 -26.64 59.65
C GLY A 18 3.17 -28.02 60.15
N THR A 19 3.65 -28.40 61.33
CA THR A 19 3.36 -29.61 62.11
C THR A 19 1.86 -29.89 62.29
N LYS A 20 1.45 -31.16 62.13
CA LYS A 20 0.19 -31.68 62.69
C LYS A 20 0.33 -33.16 63.12
N ARG A 21 0.29 -33.33 64.45
CA ARG A 21 -0.34 -34.40 65.25
C ARG A 21 0.22 -35.82 65.11
N GLU A 22 0.91 -36.23 66.17
CA GLU A 22 1.12 -37.63 66.55
C GLU A 22 0.30 -37.91 67.82
N PHE A 23 -0.39 -39.04 67.82
CA PHE A 23 -1.35 -39.48 68.83
C PHE A 23 -0.56 -40.24 69.90
N GLY A 24 -0.58 -39.72 71.14
CA GLY A 24 0.10 -40.35 72.28
C GLY A 24 -0.79 -41.41 72.92
N ASP A 25 -0.21 -42.60 73.01
CA ASP A 25 -0.74 -43.83 73.57
C ASP A 25 -0.93 -43.74 75.09
N LEU A 26 -1.94 -44.44 75.60
CA LEU A 26 -2.28 -44.55 77.01
C LEU A 26 -1.61 -45.82 77.55
N ASP A 27 -0.65 -45.68 78.47
CA ASP A 27 -0.21 -46.80 79.31
C ASP A 27 -0.52 -46.49 80.78
N ASP A 28 -1.48 -47.27 81.29
CA ASP A 28 -1.72 -47.62 82.68
C ASP A 28 -0.45 -48.22 83.29
N ASP A 29 -0.03 -47.74 84.46
CA ASP A 29 0.72 -48.55 85.42
C ASP A 29 0.35 -48.07 86.84
N ASP A 30 -0.57 -48.82 87.45
CA ASP A 30 -0.85 -48.85 88.87
C ASP A 30 0.35 -49.42 89.62
N ASP A 31 1.00 -48.63 90.49
CA ASP A 31 1.94 -49.17 91.48
C ASP A 31 1.49 -48.84 92.91
N ASP A 32 1.13 -49.93 93.58
CA ASP A 32 0.40 -50.01 94.84
C ASP A 32 1.26 -49.58 96.04
N ILE A 33 0.76 -48.56 96.72
CA ILE A 33 1.40 -47.76 97.77
C ILE A 33 1.32 -48.42 99.17
N PHE A 34 1.46 -49.74 99.35
CA PHE A 34 1.44 -50.32 100.72
C PHE A 34 2.26 -51.61 100.91
N GLY A 35 3.57 -51.47 101.06
CA GLY A 35 4.46 -52.50 101.60
C GLY A 35 4.84 -52.24 103.07
N SER A 36 4.04 -52.75 104.02
CA SER A 36 4.33 -52.66 105.44
C SER A 36 5.37 -53.71 105.90
N LYS A 37 6.40 -53.24 106.62
CA LYS A 37 7.13 -53.88 107.74
C LYS A 37 7.60 -55.34 107.59
N LYS A 38 8.92 -55.53 107.63
CA LYS A 38 9.56 -56.30 108.72
C LYS A 38 11.06 -55.98 108.87
N ALA A 39 11.43 -55.59 110.09
CA ALA A 39 12.79 -55.34 110.53
C ALA A 39 13.67 -56.60 110.49
N ASN A 40 14.93 -56.43 110.08
CA ASN A 40 16.03 -57.25 110.57
C ASN A 40 17.28 -56.38 110.72
N SER A 41 17.48 -55.84 111.92
CA SER A 41 18.66 -55.08 112.31
C SER A 41 19.84 -56.03 112.56
N LYS A 42 20.76 -56.15 111.59
CA LYS A 42 22.13 -56.57 111.88
C LYS A 42 22.93 -55.31 112.22
N ALA A 43 23.22 -55.15 113.51
CA ALA A 43 24.14 -54.15 114.01
C ALA A 43 25.56 -54.51 113.53
N GLU A 44 26.01 -53.83 112.48
CA GLU A 44 27.40 -53.82 112.07
C GLU A 44 28.01 -52.54 112.67
N GLU A 45 29.09 -52.70 113.44
CA GLU A 45 29.77 -51.62 114.17
C GLU A 45 30.16 -50.48 113.22
N THR A 46 29.35 -49.41 113.20
CA THR A 46 29.62 -48.22 112.39
C THR A 46 30.76 -47.42 113.01
N LYS A 47 31.84 -47.30 112.23
CA LYS A 47 33.04 -46.50 112.51
C LYS A 47 32.67 -45.10 113.06
N PRO A 48 33.44 -44.50 114.00
CA PRO A 48 33.10 -43.25 114.70
C PRO A 48 32.71 -42.05 113.81
N GLY A 49 33.22 -42.00 112.57
CA GLY A 49 32.88 -40.96 111.59
C GLY A 49 31.47 -41.08 110.99
N VAL A 50 30.91 -42.29 110.91
CA VAL A 50 29.57 -42.54 110.34
C VAL A 50 28.48 -42.09 111.34
N THR A 51 28.65 -42.42 112.62
CA THR A 51 27.74 -41.96 113.69
C THR A 51 27.78 -40.45 113.85
N THR A 52 28.95 -39.83 113.72
CA THR A 52 29.10 -38.36 113.76
C THR A 52 28.43 -37.69 112.56
N GLY A 53 28.57 -38.26 111.35
CA GLY A 53 27.88 -37.78 110.15
C GLY A 53 26.36 -37.85 110.27
N MET A 54 25.82 -38.96 110.78
CA MET A 54 24.38 -39.09 111.04
C MET A 54 23.86 -38.06 112.06
N ILE A 55 24.60 -37.79 113.13
CA ILE A 55 24.23 -36.78 114.12
C ILE A 55 24.22 -35.38 113.50
N LEU A 56 25.19 -35.05 112.63
CA LEU A 56 25.22 -33.76 111.94
C LEU A 56 24.06 -33.61 110.95
N SER A 57 23.78 -34.63 110.14
CA SER A 57 22.62 -34.63 109.23
C SER A 57 21.29 -34.51 109.97
N LEU A 58 21.15 -35.17 111.13
CA LEU A 58 19.96 -35.03 111.97
C LEU A 58 19.85 -33.63 112.58
N ARG A 59 20.97 -33.01 113.00
CA ARG A 59 20.97 -31.63 113.51
C ARG A 59 20.63 -30.63 112.41
N GLU A 60 21.18 -30.80 111.22
CA GLU A 60 20.89 -29.97 110.05
C GLU A 60 19.42 -30.14 109.62
N SER A 61 18.91 -31.36 109.58
CA SER A 61 17.49 -31.64 109.31
C SER A 61 16.58 -31.03 110.39
N LEU A 62 16.95 -31.13 111.67
CA LEU A 62 16.22 -30.50 112.76
C LEU A 62 16.21 -28.97 112.64
N GLN A 63 17.35 -28.38 112.28
CA GLN A 63 17.46 -26.94 112.06
C GLN A 63 16.62 -26.49 110.85
N SER A 64 16.67 -27.21 109.74
CA SER A 64 15.82 -26.97 108.56
C SER A 64 14.33 -27.08 108.91
N CYS A 65 13.93 -28.10 109.69
CA CYS A 65 12.56 -28.23 110.17
C CYS A 65 12.13 -27.03 111.04
N LYS A 66 13.05 -26.52 111.87
CA LYS A 66 12.80 -25.36 112.73
C LYS A 66 12.63 -24.07 111.91
N ASP A 67 13.43 -23.90 110.87
CA ASP A 67 13.35 -22.74 109.98
C ASP A 67 12.07 -22.77 109.13
N ASN A 68 11.69 -23.96 108.63
CA ASN A 68 10.41 -24.16 107.94
C ASN A 68 9.22 -23.85 108.86
N LEU A 69 9.27 -24.30 110.13
CA LEU A 69 8.23 -23.98 111.12
C LEU A 69 8.10 -22.47 111.32
N ALA A 70 9.22 -21.75 111.42
CA ALA A 70 9.23 -20.30 111.54
C ALA A 70 8.64 -19.61 110.31
N SER A 71 8.94 -20.10 109.09
CA SER A 71 8.34 -19.60 107.85
C SER A 71 6.83 -19.81 107.82
N CYS A 72 6.37 -21.02 108.14
CA CYS A 72 4.93 -21.31 108.22
C CYS A 72 4.23 -20.45 109.28
N GLN A 73 4.90 -20.14 110.40
CA GLN A 73 4.37 -19.22 111.40
C GLN A 73 4.25 -17.79 110.88
N LEU A 74 5.21 -17.31 110.10
CA LEU A 74 5.15 -16.00 109.46
C LEU A 74 4.01 -15.94 108.43
N GLU A 75 3.89 -16.95 107.56
CA GLU A 75 2.79 -17.05 106.59
C GLU A 75 1.42 -17.11 107.27
N LEU A 76 1.31 -17.84 108.39
CA LEU A 76 0.09 -17.89 109.18
C LEU A 76 -0.27 -16.53 109.77
N GLU A 77 0.69 -15.79 110.33
CA GLU A 77 0.44 -14.45 110.85
C GLU A 77 0.12 -13.43 109.74
N ALA A 78 0.73 -13.58 108.55
CA ALA A 78 0.39 -12.79 107.38
C ALA A 78 -1.06 -13.07 106.92
N ALA A 79 -1.44 -14.34 106.81
CA ALA A 79 -2.81 -14.74 106.46
C ALA A 79 -3.84 -14.26 107.50
N LYS A 80 -3.51 -14.34 108.80
CA LYS A 80 -4.35 -13.79 109.87
C LYS A 80 -4.52 -12.27 109.74
N SER A 81 -3.42 -11.55 109.47
CA SER A 81 -3.47 -10.10 109.27
C SER A 81 -4.32 -9.72 108.06
N GLU A 82 -4.26 -10.52 106.99
CA GLU A 82 -5.10 -10.32 105.80
C GLU A 82 -6.58 -10.60 106.10
N ILE A 83 -6.92 -11.70 106.78
CA ILE A 83 -8.29 -11.97 107.23
C ILE A 83 -8.80 -10.83 108.13
N GLN A 84 -7.99 -10.33 109.04
CA GLN A 84 -8.36 -9.20 109.90
C GLN A 84 -8.57 -7.92 109.10
N LYS A 85 -7.77 -7.67 108.06
CA LYS A 85 -7.97 -6.58 107.11
C LYS A 85 -9.31 -6.74 106.38
N TRP A 86 -9.63 -7.92 105.87
CA TRP A 86 -10.92 -8.21 105.24
C TRP A 86 -12.09 -7.99 106.19
N HIS A 87 -11.99 -8.45 107.44
CA HIS A 87 -13.00 -8.19 108.48
C HIS A 87 -13.16 -6.70 108.77
N SER A 88 -12.07 -5.95 108.83
CA SER A 88 -12.10 -4.50 109.07
C SER A 88 -12.77 -3.76 107.91
N ILE A 89 -12.48 -4.15 106.67
CA ILE A 89 -13.15 -3.62 105.47
C ILE A 89 -14.64 -3.90 105.56
N TYR A 90 -15.03 -5.15 105.85
CA TYR A 90 -16.44 -5.54 105.93
C TYR A 90 -17.21 -4.84 107.06
N GLN A 91 -16.54 -4.54 108.18
CA GLN A 91 -17.14 -3.88 109.32
C GLN A 91 -17.25 -2.36 109.13
N ASN A 92 -16.23 -1.72 108.54
CA ASN A 92 -16.20 -0.28 108.32
C ASN A 92 -17.02 0.13 107.09
N GLU A 93 -16.99 -0.69 106.05
CA GLU A 93 -17.73 -0.53 104.81
C GLU A 93 -19.08 -1.24 104.99
N SER A 94 -19.92 -0.73 105.91
CA SER A 94 -21.32 -1.14 105.98
C SER A 94 -21.97 -0.86 104.63
N ILE A 95 -22.00 -1.88 103.79
CA ILE A 95 -22.64 -1.87 102.47
C ILE A 95 -24.10 -1.50 102.70
N THR A 96 -24.49 -0.39 102.10
CA THR A 96 -25.81 0.21 102.18
C THR A 96 -26.92 -0.75 101.72
N THR A 97 -27.53 -1.52 102.63
CA THR A 97 -28.98 -1.85 102.66
C THR A 97 -29.30 -2.66 103.92
N GLY A 98 -30.38 -2.28 104.63
CA GLY A 98 -30.74 -2.75 105.97
C GLY A 98 -31.23 -4.20 106.09
N THR A 99 -30.43 -5.16 105.67
CA THR A 99 -30.59 -6.60 105.96
C THR A 99 -29.26 -7.13 106.49
N SER A 100 -29.29 -7.80 107.64
CA SER A 100 -28.13 -8.42 108.29
C SER A 100 -27.35 -9.24 107.26
N VAL A 101 -26.10 -8.86 107.01
CA VAL A 101 -25.27 -9.47 105.98
C VAL A 101 -24.67 -10.77 106.52
N GLU A 102 -25.43 -11.86 106.41
CA GLU A 102 -24.94 -13.20 106.70
C GLU A 102 -23.86 -13.59 105.67
N PRO A 103 -22.71 -14.14 106.10
CA PRO A 103 -21.63 -14.57 105.21
C PRO A 103 -22.09 -15.48 104.06
N ASN A 104 -23.10 -16.32 104.30
CA ASN A 104 -23.68 -17.20 103.29
C ASN A 104 -24.36 -16.43 102.13
N VAL A 105 -24.92 -15.25 102.40
CA VAL A 105 -25.58 -14.40 101.39
C VAL A 105 -24.53 -13.78 100.45
N VAL A 106 -23.38 -13.37 100.97
CA VAL A 106 -22.30 -12.84 100.13
C VAL A 106 -21.57 -13.94 99.37
N ILE A 107 -21.37 -15.11 99.98
CA ILE A 107 -20.80 -16.27 99.28
C ILE A 107 -21.71 -16.71 98.13
N SER A 108 -23.02 -16.77 98.34
CA SER A 108 -23.99 -17.10 97.26
C SER A 108 -24.01 -16.04 96.17
N TYR A 109 -24.02 -14.75 96.52
CA TYR A 109 -23.94 -13.67 95.53
C TYR A 109 -22.64 -13.71 94.71
N LEU A 110 -21.49 -13.97 95.33
CA LEU A 110 -20.21 -14.12 94.63
C LEU A 110 -20.21 -15.36 93.72
N HIS A 111 -20.82 -16.46 94.16
CA HIS A 111 -20.99 -17.66 93.36
C HIS A 111 -21.89 -17.40 92.14
N ASP A 112 -23.00 -16.69 92.32
CA ASP A 112 -23.93 -16.32 91.25
C ASP A 112 -23.29 -15.33 90.28
N LEU A 113 -22.53 -14.34 90.77
CA LEU A 113 -21.79 -13.41 89.94
C LEU A 113 -20.71 -14.13 89.12
N LYS A 114 -19.96 -15.06 89.72
CA LYS A 114 -18.96 -15.88 89.03
C LYS A 114 -19.60 -16.78 87.96
N SER A 115 -20.78 -17.33 88.26
CA SER A 115 -21.55 -18.12 87.30
C SER A 115 -22.06 -17.28 86.13
N SER A 116 -22.56 -16.08 86.41
CA SER A 116 -23.00 -15.09 85.40
C SER A 116 -21.83 -14.60 84.54
N GLU A 117 -20.67 -14.33 85.14
CA GLU A 117 -19.44 -13.98 84.42
C GLU A 117 -19.03 -15.11 83.47
N GLY A 118 -19.06 -16.36 83.94
CA GLY A 118 -18.79 -17.55 83.12
C GLY A 118 -19.74 -17.64 81.92
N LEU A 119 -21.03 -17.43 82.13
CA LEU A 119 -22.05 -17.46 81.08
C LEU A 119 -21.84 -16.35 80.05
N LEU A 120 -21.50 -15.12 80.48
CA LEU A 120 -21.19 -14.01 79.58
C LEU A 120 -19.90 -14.26 78.78
N ARG A 121 -18.87 -14.84 79.40
CA ARG A 121 -17.64 -15.25 78.69
C ARG A 121 -17.94 -16.29 77.61
N ASP A 122 -18.77 -17.28 77.91
CA ASP A 122 -19.19 -18.29 76.92
C ASP A 122 -20.00 -17.70 75.77
N GLN A 123 -20.90 -16.74 76.06
CA GLN A 123 -21.65 -16.02 75.03
C GLN A 123 -20.73 -15.17 74.14
N LEU A 124 -19.76 -14.47 74.72
CA LEU A 124 -18.76 -13.70 73.99
C LEU A 124 -17.94 -14.60 73.06
N GLU A 125 -17.50 -15.76 73.56
CA GLU A 125 -16.73 -16.70 72.75
C GLU A 125 -17.56 -17.29 71.60
N LYS A 126 -18.84 -17.59 71.85
CA LYS A 126 -19.80 -17.99 70.79
C LYS A 126 -20.01 -16.89 69.76
N ALA A 127 -20.11 -15.62 70.19
CA ALA A 127 -20.26 -14.47 69.29
C ALA A 127 -19.01 -14.28 68.42
N LYS A 128 -17.81 -14.34 69.00
CA LYS A 128 -16.54 -14.27 68.28
C LYS A 128 -16.39 -15.39 67.24
N LYS A 129 -16.76 -16.62 67.60
CA LYS A 129 -16.77 -17.76 66.66
C LYS A 129 -17.75 -17.54 65.49
N LYS A 130 -18.95 -17.00 65.77
CA LYS A 130 -19.93 -16.66 64.73
C LYS A 130 -19.42 -15.54 63.81
N GLU A 131 -18.84 -14.49 64.38
CA GLU A 131 -18.26 -13.38 63.63
C GLU A 131 -17.14 -13.87 62.70
N ALA A 132 -16.21 -14.69 63.20
CA ALA A 132 -15.16 -15.28 62.38
C ALA A 132 -15.74 -16.15 61.23
N ALA A 133 -16.79 -16.93 61.50
CA ALA A 133 -17.47 -17.71 60.47
C ALA A 133 -18.13 -16.81 59.39
N PHE A 134 -18.72 -15.68 59.79
CA PHE A 134 -19.27 -14.71 58.84
C PHE A 134 -18.20 -14.05 57.99
N ILE A 135 -17.06 -13.66 58.57
CA ILE A 135 -15.93 -13.08 57.82
C ILE A 135 -15.47 -14.05 56.72
N VAL A 136 -15.27 -15.33 57.06
CA VAL A 136 -14.89 -16.37 56.09
C VAL A 136 -15.95 -16.55 55.00
N THR A 137 -17.24 -16.54 55.37
CA THR A 137 -18.34 -16.69 54.42
C THR A 137 -18.43 -15.50 53.47
N ILE A 138 -18.27 -14.27 53.98
CA ILE A 138 -18.26 -13.04 53.17
C ILE A 138 -17.09 -13.07 52.19
N ALA A 139 -15.87 -13.37 52.66
CA ALA A 139 -14.70 -13.47 51.79
C ALA A 139 -14.90 -14.52 50.67
N LYS A 140 -15.51 -15.67 50.99
CA LYS A 140 -15.83 -16.68 49.98
C LYS A 140 -16.85 -16.18 48.94
N ARG A 141 -17.88 -15.44 49.36
CA ARG A 141 -18.86 -14.84 48.43
C ARG A 141 -18.26 -13.73 47.58
N GLU A 142 -17.36 -12.92 48.13
CA GLU A 142 -16.64 -11.89 47.37
C GLU A 142 -15.74 -12.50 46.30
N GLN A 143 -15.05 -13.60 46.62
CA GLN A 143 -14.27 -14.37 45.65
C GLN A 143 -15.17 -14.93 44.53
N GLU A 144 -16.32 -15.55 44.88
CA GLU A 144 -17.27 -16.07 43.90
C GLU A 144 -17.81 -14.97 42.97
N ILE A 145 -18.09 -13.77 43.51
CA ILE A 145 -18.50 -12.61 42.70
C ILE A 145 -17.38 -12.19 41.75
N ALA A 146 -16.11 -12.21 42.19
CA ALA A 146 -14.97 -11.88 41.36
C ALA A 146 -14.80 -12.88 40.20
N ASP A 147 -14.95 -14.17 40.48
CA ASP A 147 -14.86 -15.25 39.49
C ASP A 147 -16.05 -15.20 38.49
N LEU A 148 -17.26 -14.91 38.95
CA LEU A 148 -18.40 -14.70 38.05
C LEU A 148 -18.20 -13.46 37.16
N LYS A 149 -17.62 -12.39 37.71
CA LYS A 149 -17.29 -11.17 36.93
C LYS A 149 -16.21 -11.42 35.87
N SER A 150 -15.22 -12.27 36.13
CA SER A 150 -14.24 -12.67 35.10
C SER A 150 -14.90 -13.52 34.01
N ALA A 151 -15.66 -14.55 34.40
CA ALA A 151 -16.40 -15.39 33.45
C ALA A 151 -17.33 -14.58 32.53
N VAL A 152 -18.03 -13.57 33.05
CA VAL A 152 -18.86 -12.66 32.24
C VAL A 152 -18.03 -11.84 31.26
N ARG A 153 -16.83 -11.36 31.65
CA ARG A 153 -15.94 -10.63 30.73
C ARG A 153 -15.44 -11.53 29.60
N ASP A 154 -15.12 -12.78 29.91
CA ASP A 154 -14.65 -13.77 28.94
C ASP A 154 -15.77 -14.20 27.99
N LEU A 155 -16.98 -14.47 28.51
CA LEU A 155 -18.14 -14.74 27.65
C LEU A 155 -18.49 -13.55 26.76
N ARG A 156 -18.38 -12.31 27.27
CA ARG A 156 -18.55 -11.10 26.45
C ARG A 156 -17.48 -10.95 25.39
N SER A 157 -16.24 -11.38 25.65
CA SER A 157 -15.17 -11.35 24.65
C SER A 157 -15.37 -12.41 23.57
N GLN A 158 -15.87 -13.60 23.94
CA GLN A 158 -16.25 -14.66 23.01
C GLN A 158 -17.47 -14.29 22.16
N LEU A 159 -18.45 -13.58 22.73
CA LEU A 159 -19.66 -13.15 22.01
C LEU A 159 -19.37 -12.00 21.02
N LYS A 160 -18.29 -11.25 21.20
CA LYS A 160 -17.83 -10.30 20.17
C LYS A 160 -17.37 -11.13 18.97
N PRO A 161 -18.04 -11.03 17.80
CA PRO A 161 -17.65 -11.84 16.66
C PRO A 161 -16.19 -11.54 16.28
N PRO A 162 -15.28 -12.53 16.29
CA PRO A 162 -13.85 -12.31 16.07
C PRO A 162 -13.52 -11.84 14.65
N SER A 163 -14.46 -11.94 13.70
CA SER A 163 -14.28 -11.48 12.33
C SER A 163 -15.53 -10.83 11.75
N MET A 164 -15.33 -9.94 10.77
CA MET A 164 -16.41 -9.36 9.95
C MET A 164 -17.25 -10.42 9.24
N GLN A 165 -16.72 -11.63 9.05
CA GLN A 165 -17.38 -12.75 8.37
C GLN A 165 -18.48 -13.37 9.25
N ALA A 166 -18.26 -13.50 10.56
CA ALA A 166 -19.30 -13.93 11.50
C ALA A 166 -20.43 -12.89 11.62
N ARG A 167 -20.13 -11.60 11.46
CA ARG A 167 -21.14 -10.53 11.31
C ARG A 167 -21.99 -10.69 10.05
N ARG A 168 -21.44 -11.23 8.95
CA ARG A 168 -22.19 -11.54 7.73
C ARG A 168 -23.11 -12.75 7.90
N LEU A 169 -22.74 -13.72 8.74
CA LEU A 169 -23.57 -14.89 9.07
C LEU A 169 -24.75 -14.54 10.02
N LEU A 170 -24.62 -13.47 10.82
CA LEU A 170 -25.71 -12.96 11.68
C LEU A 170 -26.68 -12.03 10.94
N LEU A 171 -26.33 -11.55 9.75
CA LEU A 171 -27.30 -10.99 8.83
C LEU A 171 -28.06 -12.17 8.23
N ASP A 172 -29.39 -12.09 8.22
CA ASP A 172 -30.21 -13.02 7.46
C ASP A 172 -29.63 -13.16 6.03
N PRO A 173 -29.43 -14.39 5.52
CA PRO A 173 -28.81 -14.60 4.22
C PRO A 173 -29.44 -13.77 3.08
N ALA A 174 -30.76 -13.55 3.10
CA ALA A 174 -31.44 -12.73 2.11
C ALA A 174 -31.13 -11.24 2.29
N ILE A 175 -31.03 -10.76 3.53
CA ILE A 175 -30.60 -9.38 3.82
C ILE A 175 -29.15 -9.14 3.40
N HIS A 176 -28.26 -10.11 3.64
CA HIS A 176 -26.86 -10.00 3.21
C HIS A 176 -26.74 -9.96 1.69
N GLU A 177 -27.53 -10.79 1.00
CA GLU A 177 -27.59 -10.83 -0.45
C GLU A 177 -28.11 -9.50 -1.03
N GLU A 178 -29.22 -8.96 -0.51
CA GLU A 178 -29.74 -7.65 -0.95
C GLU A 178 -28.76 -6.51 -0.65
N PHE A 179 -28.09 -6.52 0.50
CA PHE A 179 -27.07 -5.51 0.81
C PHE A 179 -25.87 -5.61 -0.15
N THR A 180 -25.45 -6.83 -0.48
CA THR A 180 -24.36 -7.07 -1.45
C THR A 180 -24.78 -6.63 -2.86
N ARG A 181 -26.01 -6.94 -3.27
CA ARG A 181 -26.59 -6.52 -4.55
C ARG A 181 -26.67 -5.00 -4.65
N LEU A 182 -27.18 -4.34 -3.61
CA LEU A 182 -27.25 -2.87 -3.53
C LEU A 182 -25.86 -2.25 -3.55
N LYS A 183 -24.89 -2.79 -2.81
CA LYS A 183 -23.50 -2.30 -2.83
C LYS A 183 -22.89 -2.39 -4.23
N ASN A 184 -23.03 -3.54 -4.89
CA ASN A 184 -22.53 -3.73 -6.25
C ASN A 184 -23.24 -2.79 -7.25
N LEU A 185 -24.55 -2.60 -7.10
CA LEU A 185 -25.32 -1.68 -7.93
C LEU A 185 -24.86 -0.23 -7.74
N VAL A 186 -24.59 0.19 -6.50
CA VAL A 186 -24.04 1.53 -6.22
C VAL A 186 -22.67 1.69 -6.86
N GLU A 187 -21.75 0.73 -6.66
CA GLU A 187 -20.42 0.75 -7.27
C GLU A 187 -20.48 0.80 -8.81
N GLU A 188 -21.38 0.03 -9.42
CA GLU A 188 -21.60 0.04 -10.87
C GLU A 188 -22.12 1.41 -11.36
N LYS A 189 -23.09 2.00 -10.64
CA LYS A 189 -23.65 3.32 -10.99
C LYS A 189 -22.62 4.42 -10.79
N ASP A 190 -21.81 4.39 -9.74
CA ASP A 190 -20.72 5.35 -9.50
C ASP A 190 -19.65 5.26 -10.59
N LYS A 191 -19.29 4.04 -11.00
CA LYS A 191 -18.42 3.84 -12.16
C LYS A 191 -19.04 4.44 -13.43
N LYS A 192 -20.34 4.24 -13.64
CA LYS A 192 -21.02 4.78 -14.82
C LYS A 192 -21.12 6.30 -14.80
N ILE A 193 -21.35 6.90 -13.63
CA ILE A 193 -21.32 8.35 -13.45
C ILE A 193 -19.93 8.89 -13.80
N LYS A 194 -18.87 8.25 -13.29
CA LYS A 194 -17.49 8.64 -13.60
C LYS A 194 -17.18 8.53 -15.09
N GLU A 195 -17.54 7.42 -15.74
CA GLU A 195 -17.41 7.25 -17.19
C GLU A 195 -18.17 8.33 -17.97
N LEU A 196 -19.41 8.65 -17.58
CA LEU A 196 -20.19 9.69 -18.24
C LEU A 196 -19.61 11.09 -18.00
N GLN A 197 -19.11 11.38 -16.80
CA GLN A 197 -18.40 12.62 -16.49
C GLN A 197 -17.11 12.75 -17.30
N ASP A 198 -16.32 11.68 -17.41
CA ASP A 198 -15.10 11.63 -18.22
C ASP A 198 -15.43 11.79 -19.71
N ASN A 199 -16.51 11.15 -20.20
CA ASN A 199 -16.99 11.33 -21.56
C ASN A 199 -17.51 12.75 -21.81
N ILE A 200 -18.24 13.35 -20.87
CA ILE A 200 -18.66 14.75 -20.96
C ILE A 200 -17.43 15.66 -20.96
N ALA A 201 -16.43 15.40 -20.13
CA ALA A 201 -15.18 16.16 -20.11
C ALA A 201 -14.38 16.01 -21.41
N ALA A 202 -14.37 14.82 -22.01
CA ALA A 202 -13.73 14.53 -23.29
C ALA A 202 -14.49 15.16 -24.47
N VAL A 203 -15.82 15.10 -24.46
CA VAL A 203 -16.70 15.71 -25.48
C VAL A 203 -16.75 17.23 -25.34
N ASN A 204 -16.54 17.76 -24.13
CA ASN A 204 -16.29 19.18 -23.87
C ASN A 204 -14.86 19.57 -24.28
N PHE A 205 -14.47 19.21 -25.50
CA PHE A 205 -13.39 19.90 -26.19
C PHE A 205 -13.72 21.39 -26.18
N THR A 206 -13.08 22.10 -25.26
CA THR A 206 -13.17 23.55 -25.20
C THR A 206 -11.93 24.08 -25.90
N PRO A 207 -12.07 24.89 -26.96
CA PRO A 207 -10.96 25.57 -27.62
C PRO A 207 -10.06 26.34 -26.64
N GLN A 208 -10.58 26.65 -25.45
CA GLN A 208 -9.94 27.38 -24.37
C GLN A 208 -9.15 26.48 -23.38
N SER A 209 -9.41 25.17 -23.31
CA SER A 209 -8.62 24.26 -22.46
C SER A 209 -7.18 24.17 -22.94
N LYS A 210 -6.23 23.80 -22.06
CA LYS A 210 -4.81 23.67 -22.43
C LYS A 210 -4.60 22.68 -23.59
N MET A 211 -5.28 21.55 -23.55
CA MET A 211 -5.25 20.55 -24.64
C MET A 211 -5.96 21.06 -25.89
N GLY A 212 -7.13 21.71 -25.74
CA GLY A 212 -7.86 22.29 -26.87
C GLY A 212 -7.10 23.39 -27.60
N LYS A 213 -6.45 24.30 -26.87
CA LYS A 213 -5.57 25.34 -27.43
C LYS A 213 -4.40 24.73 -28.20
N MET A 214 -3.77 23.68 -27.66
CA MET A 214 -2.66 22.99 -28.32
C MET A 214 -3.11 22.30 -29.61
N LEU A 215 -4.26 21.62 -29.58
CA LEU A 215 -4.82 20.97 -30.77
C LEU A 215 -5.20 22.01 -31.84
N MET A 216 -5.88 23.10 -31.46
CA MET A 216 -6.24 24.18 -32.38
C MET A 216 -5.01 24.88 -32.96
N ALA A 217 -3.94 25.07 -32.17
CA ALA A 217 -2.67 25.57 -32.67
C ALA A 217 -2.07 24.61 -33.71
N LYS A 218 -2.06 23.30 -33.42
CA LYS A 218 -1.58 22.28 -34.37
C LYS A 218 -2.43 22.21 -35.65
N CYS A 219 -3.76 22.35 -35.55
CA CYS A 219 -4.63 22.43 -36.71
C CYS A 219 -4.33 23.68 -37.56
N ARG A 220 -4.12 24.84 -36.93
CA ARG A 220 -3.71 26.06 -37.64
C ARG A 220 -2.37 25.89 -38.35
N THR A 221 -1.36 25.37 -37.68
CA THR A 221 -0.04 25.16 -38.31
C THR A 221 -0.11 24.17 -39.47
N LEU A 222 -0.82 23.05 -39.32
CA LEU A 222 -1.01 22.09 -40.42
C LEU A 222 -1.78 22.68 -41.59
N GLN A 223 -2.72 23.60 -41.31
CA GLN A 223 -3.48 24.27 -42.37
C GLN A 223 -2.62 25.31 -43.11
N GLU A 224 -1.80 26.06 -42.38
CA GLU A 224 -0.79 26.96 -42.95
C GLU A 224 0.24 26.20 -43.80
N GLU A 225 0.78 25.08 -43.30
CA GLU A 225 1.71 24.21 -44.05
C GLU A 225 1.06 23.66 -45.34
N ASN A 226 -0.19 23.20 -45.28
CA ASN A 226 -0.89 22.71 -46.46
C ASN A 226 -1.16 23.82 -47.49
N GLU A 227 -1.52 25.02 -47.02
CA GLU A 227 -1.69 26.18 -47.88
C GLU A 227 -0.36 26.57 -48.54
N GLU A 228 0.74 26.53 -47.81
CA GLU A 228 2.08 26.79 -48.34
C GLU A 228 2.51 25.74 -49.37
N ILE A 229 2.30 24.44 -49.10
CA ILE A 229 2.55 23.37 -50.08
C ILE A 229 1.71 23.59 -51.34
N GLY A 230 0.43 23.97 -51.18
CA GLY A 230 -0.45 24.30 -52.30
C GLY A 230 0.03 25.54 -53.08
N ASN A 231 0.56 26.55 -52.39
CA ASN A 231 1.15 27.74 -52.99
C ASN A 231 2.41 27.39 -53.78
N GLN A 232 3.35 26.65 -53.19
CA GLN A 232 4.58 26.22 -53.85
C GLN A 232 4.29 25.36 -55.09
N ALA A 233 3.30 24.46 -55.02
CA ALA A 233 2.90 23.66 -56.18
C ALA A 233 2.32 24.52 -57.31
N ARG A 234 1.46 25.50 -56.97
CA ARG A 234 0.90 26.45 -57.95
C ARG A 234 1.99 27.33 -58.54
N GLU A 235 2.84 27.91 -57.72
CA GLU A 235 3.93 28.79 -58.14
C GLU A 235 4.95 28.03 -59.01
N GLY A 236 5.33 26.82 -58.62
CA GLY A 236 6.21 25.96 -59.42
C GLY A 236 5.64 25.66 -60.80
N LYS A 237 4.33 25.35 -60.89
CA LYS A 237 3.70 25.09 -62.19
C LYS A 237 3.60 26.35 -63.05
N ILE A 238 3.28 27.49 -62.44
CA ILE A 238 3.22 28.79 -63.12
C ILE A 238 4.62 29.17 -63.64
N HIS A 239 5.67 28.98 -62.86
CA HIS A 239 7.04 29.27 -63.27
C HIS A 239 7.49 28.37 -64.43
N GLU A 240 7.22 27.07 -64.38
CA GLU A 240 7.51 26.11 -65.47
C GLU A 240 6.81 26.53 -66.78
N LEU A 241 5.52 26.85 -66.71
CA LEU A 241 4.74 27.31 -67.86
C LEU A 241 5.26 28.64 -68.41
N SER A 242 5.67 29.56 -67.53
CA SER A 242 6.25 30.84 -67.92
C SER A 242 7.57 30.67 -68.67
N MET A 243 8.43 29.75 -68.22
CA MET A 243 9.67 29.41 -68.90
C MET A 243 9.44 28.78 -70.27
N LYS A 244 8.49 27.83 -70.38
CA LYS A 244 8.07 27.25 -71.66
C LYS A 244 7.52 28.30 -72.63
N LEU A 245 6.72 29.23 -72.13
CA LEU A 245 6.18 30.34 -72.92
C LEU A 245 7.30 31.27 -73.44
N ALA A 246 8.29 31.60 -72.60
CA ALA A 246 9.42 32.41 -72.99
C ALA A 246 10.26 31.72 -74.09
N LEU A 247 10.55 30.43 -73.92
CA LEU A 247 11.25 29.63 -74.93
C LEU A 247 10.49 29.60 -76.27
N GLN A 248 9.18 29.35 -76.23
CA GLN A 248 8.32 29.37 -77.42
C GLN A 248 8.31 30.75 -78.10
N LYS A 249 8.31 31.85 -77.35
CA LYS A 249 8.43 33.19 -77.91
C LYS A 249 9.78 33.39 -78.63
N SER A 250 10.87 32.89 -78.07
CA SER A 250 12.21 32.94 -78.70
C SER A 250 12.24 32.15 -80.01
N GLN A 251 11.75 30.92 -79.99
CA GLN A 251 11.70 30.06 -81.19
C GLN A 251 10.83 30.68 -82.29
N ASN A 252 9.69 31.27 -81.93
CA ASN A 252 8.85 32.00 -82.89
C ASN A 252 9.54 33.24 -83.47
N LEU A 253 10.37 33.92 -82.67
CA LEU A 253 11.17 35.05 -83.15
C LEU A 253 12.26 34.60 -84.12
N GLU A 254 12.97 33.51 -83.80
CA GLU A 254 13.97 32.90 -84.69
C GLU A 254 13.34 32.47 -86.03
N LEU A 255 12.19 31.79 -86.00
CA LEU A 255 11.45 31.42 -87.20
C LEU A 255 11.07 32.65 -88.03
N LYS A 256 10.56 33.71 -87.40
CA LYS A 256 10.27 34.97 -88.10
C LYS A 256 11.52 35.57 -88.75
N ASN A 257 12.65 35.57 -88.05
CA ASN A 257 13.92 36.07 -88.59
C ASN A 257 14.40 35.22 -89.79
N HIS A 258 14.24 33.89 -89.73
CA HIS A 258 14.55 33.00 -90.86
C HIS A 258 13.66 33.30 -92.08
N PHE A 259 12.35 33.46 -91.88
CA PHE A 259 11.43 33.83 -92.97
C PHE A 259 11.74 35.20 -93.57
N GLU A 260 12.08 36.18 -92.73
CA GLU A 260 12.50 37.50 -93.20
C GLU A 260 13.79 37.42 -94.02
N GLY A 261 14.77 36.64 -93.54
CA GLY A 261 16.01 36.38 -94.27
C GLY A 261 15.78 35.70 -95.63
N LEU A 262 14.93 34.67 -95.66
CA LEU A 262 14.56 33.97 -96.90
C LEU A 262 13.83 34.90 -97.86
N SER A 263 12.92 35.74 -97.36
CA SER A 263 12.18 36.72 -98.18
C SER A 263 13.13 37.72 -98.83
N LYS A 264 14.13 38.23 -98.08
CA LYS A 264 15.17 39.12 -98.62
C LYS A 264 16.03 38.42 -99.68
N HIS A 265 16.38 37.15 -99.47
CA HIS A 265 17.13 36.38 -100.46
C HIS A 265 16.34 36.18 -101.75
N MET A 266 15.04 35.83 -101.63
CA MET A 266 14.13 35.67 -102.76
C MET A 266 13.93 36.98 -103.53
N GLU A 267 13.82 38.12 -102.84
CA GLU A 267 13.81 39.45 -103.46
C GLU A 267 15.11 39.72 -104.23
N GLY A 268 16.27 39.37 -103.65
CA GLY A 268 17.57 39.45 -104.31
C GLY A 268 17.63 38.63 -105.60
N LEU A 269 17.20 37.36 -105.55
CA LEU A 269 17.13 36.49 -106.73
C LEU A 269 16.16 37.03 -107.79
N THR A 270 15.01 37.56 -107.37
CA THR A 270 14.04 38.18 -108.29
C THR A 270 14.67 39.37 -109.02
N ASN A 271 15.38 40.25 -108.31
CA ASN A 271 16.11 41.37 -108.90
C ASN A 271 17.23 40.91 -109.87
N GLU A 272 17.94 39.82 -109.55
CA GLU A 272 18.94 39.24 -110.44
C GLU A 272 18.32 38.65 -111.71
N ILE A 273 17.18 37.97 -111.58
CA ILE A 273 16.41 37.46 -112.72
C ILE A 273 15.92 38.61 -113.60
N GLU A 274 15.38 39.69 -113.01
CA GLU A 274 14.95 40.87 -113.76
C GLU A 274 16.10 41.50 -114.56
N LYS A 275 17.28 41.68 -113.93
CA LYS A 275 18.50 42.15 -114.62
C LYS A 275 18.94 41.19 -115.73
N SER A 276 18.95 39.89 -115.45
CA SER A 276 19.31 38.86 -116.44
C SER A 276 18.35 38.90 -117.64
N ASN A 277 17.05 39.00 -117.39
CA ASN A 277 16.02 39.16 -118.42
C ASN A 277 16.24 40.44 -119.24
N GLU A 278 16.54 41.59 -118.60
CA GLU A 278 16.88 42.83 -119.30
C GLU A 278 18.12 42.66 -120.20
N THR A 279 19.18 42.01 -119.70
CA THR A 279 20.38 41.74 -120.52
C THR A 279 20.09 40.81 -121.69
N THR A 280 19.18 39.84 -121.51
CA THR A 280 18.76 38.91 -122.56
C THR A 280 18.02 39.66 -123.66
N LEU A 281 17.08 40.54 -123.31
CA LEU A 281 16.37 41.40 -124.28
C LEU A 281 17.33 42.28 -125.10
N ILE A 282 18.34 42.88 -124.45
CA ILE A 282 19.35 43.69 -125.16
C ILE A 282 20.19 42.83 -126.12
N LEU A 283 20.52 41.60 -125.74
CA LEU A 283 21.26 40.68 -126.60
C LEU A 283 20.41 40.20 -127.78
N GLU A 284 19.11 39.95 -127.58
CA GLU A 284 18.15 39.64 -128.65
C GLU A 284 18.05 40.80 -129.65
N GLU A 285 17.89 42.04 -129.18
CA GLU A 285 17.87 43.23 -130.05
C GLU A 285 19.16 43.39 -130.86
N LYS A 286 20.32 43.14 -130.22
CA LYS A 286 21.62 43.17 -130.92
C LYS A 286 21.73 42.05 -131.96
N LEU A 287 21.23 40.87 -131.66
CA LEU A 287 21.23 39.73 -132.58
C LEU A 287 20.34 40.05 -133.79
N GLU A 288 19.13 40.56 -133.57
CA GLU A 288 18.21 40.98 -134.63
C GLU A 288 18.84 42.07 -135.52
N ASN A 289 19.48 43.08 -134.92
CA ASN A 289 20.22 44.10 -135.67
C ASN A 289 21.37 43.51 -136.51
N LYS A 290 22.11 42.54 -135.97
CA LYS A 290 23.17 41.83 -136.70
C LYS A 290 22.59 40.97 -137.82
N ASP A 291 21.46 40.31 -137.59
CA ASP A 291 20.76 39.52 -138.60
C ASP A 291 20.25 40.41 -139.74
N LEU A 292 19.69 41.59 -139.43
CA LEU A 292 19.30 42.60 -140.42
C LEU A 292 20.52 43.08 -141.24
N GLU A 293 21.65 43.36 -140.59
CA GLU A 293 22.88 43.76 -141.29
C GLU A 293 23.45 42.61 -142.14
N ILE A 294 23.40 41.37 -141.67
CA ILE A 294 23.78 40.18 -142.44
C ILE A 294 22.86 40.05 -143.67
N GLN A 295 21.54 40.20 -143.50
CA GLN A 295 20.58 40.18 -144.62
C GLN A 295 20.90 41.28 -145.63
N ARG A 296 21.19 42.50 -145.17
CA ARG A 296 21.60 43.63 -146.02
C ARG A 296 22.89 43.34 -146.79
N LEU A 297 23.94 42.88 -146.11
CA LEU A 297 25.22 42.52 -146.73
C LEU A 297 25.06 41.37 -147.72
N LYS A 298 24.21 40.38 -147.42
CA LYS A 298 23.86 39.30 -148.37
C LYS A 298 23.18 39.86 -149.62
N GLN A 299 22.24 40.79 -149.49
CA GLN A 299 21.60 41.46 -150.63
C GLN A 299 22.63 42.27 -151.45
N GLU A 300 23.53 43.01 -150.79
CA GLU A 300 24.63 43.73 -151.45
C GLU A 300 25.62 42.78 -152.17
N LEU A 301 25.95 41.63 -151.57
CA LEU A 301 26.78 40.59 -152.19
C LEU A 301 26.09 39.97 -153.41
N GLN A 302 24.79 39.69 -153.34
CA GLN A 302 24.02 39.21 -154.49
C GLN A 302 23.97 40.26 -155.62
N GLN A 303 23.82 41.55 -155.30
CA GLN A 303 23.92 42.63 -156.30
C GLN A 303 25.32 42.72 -156.93
N LYS A 304 26.40 42.47 -156.17
CA LYS A 304 27.78 42.46 -156.68
C LYS A 304 28.14 41.19 -157.46
N GLN A 305 27.66 40.02 -157.04
CA GLN A 305 27.76 38.78 -157.81
C GLN A 305 26.93 38.83 -159.10
N GLY A 306 25.86 39.64 -159.14
CA GLY A 306 25.14 39.95 -160.37
C GLY A 306 25.92 40.84 -161.37
N LYS A 307 27.11 41.36 -161.01
CA LYS A 307 27.92 42.23 -161.88
C LYS A 307 29.29 41.68 -162.27
N VAL A 308 29.71 40.54 -161.72
CA VAL A 308 31.00 39.90 -162.01
C VAL A 308 30.78 38.38 -161.98
N ILE A 309 30.89 37.74 -163.15
CA ILE A 309 30.71 36.29 -163.44
C ILE A 309 29.28 35.92 -163.85
N GLU A 310 28.91 36.34 -165.07
CA GLU A 310 27.89 35.64 -165.86
C GLU A 310 28.60 34.44 -166.51
N THR A 311 28.01 33.23 -166.43
CA THR A 311 28.53 31.90 -166.87
C THR A 311 29.53 31.27 -165.86
N VAL A 312 29.35 30.08 -165.26
CA VAL A 312 29.07 28.74 -165.82
C VAL A 312 28.51 27.77 -164.73
N VAL A 313 27.48 27.02 -165.12
CA VAL A 313 26.76 25.83 -164.56
C VAL A 313 27.68 24.57 -164.62
N PRO A 314 27.55 23.42 -163.89
CA PRO A 314 26.32 22.74 -163.40
C PRO A 314 26.30 22.03 -162.01
N ASN A 315 25.06 21.67 -161.62
CA ASN A 315 24.57 20.46 -160.91
C ASN A 315 24.96 20.28 -159.41
N LYS A 316 24.07 20.45 -158.41
CA LYS A 316 22.81 19.73 -158.08
C LYS A 316 22.95 18.21 -158.08
N ASP A 317 22.40 17.43 -157.17
CA ASP A 317 21.76 17.52 -155.84
C ASP A 317 21.39 16.05 -155.56
N GLY A 318 21.18 15.69 -154.29
CA GLY A 318 20.58 14.41 -153.90
C GLY A 318 21.03 14.09 -152.47
N ASP A 319 20.38 14.62 -151.44
CA ASP A 319 19.07 14.27 -150.87
C ASP A 319 19.14 13.17 -149.81
N GLU A 320 18.46 13.46 -148.70
CA GLU A 320 17.92 12.55 -147.67
C GLU A 320 18.96 11.75 -146.85
N ASP A 321 18.78 11.43 -145.58
CA ASP A 321 17.69 11.49 -144.61
C ASP A 321 18.40 11.33 -143.24
N GLY A 322 18.04 12.02 -142.17
CA GLY A 322 17.01 11.51 -141.27
C GLY A 322 17.60 11.10 -139.90
N ILE A 323 16.75 11.20 -138.86
CA ILE A 323 16.81 10.49 -137.57
C ILE A 323 17.58 11.17 -136.40
N LYS A 324 16.88 12.15 -135.77
CA LYS A 324 16.38 12.18 -134.36
C LYS A 324 16.66 10.94 -133.46
N PRO A 325 16.37 10.97 -132.15
CA PRO A 325 16.87 11.79 -131.04
C PRO A 325 17.32 10.84 -129.88
N MET A 326 17.57 11.33 -128.66
CA MET A 326 16.97 10.72 -127.45
C MET A 326 17.14 11.64 -126.25
N ASP A 327 16.00 11.88 -125.62
CA ASP A 327 15.76 12.48 -124.33
C ASP A 327 16.25 11.57 -123.18
N ASP A 328 16.28 12.16 -121.98
CA ASP A 328 15.85 11.60 -120.68
C ASP A 328 16.57 12.45 -119.61
N GLU A 329 15.94 13.51 -119.08
CA GLU A 329 14.94 13.50 -118.01
C GLU A 329 15.33 12.74 -116.74
N ASN A 330 14.96 13.40 -115.63
CA ASN A 330 14.68 12.88 -114.30
C ASN A 330 15.85 12.50 -113.40
N GLU A 331 15.74 12.57 -112.09
CA GLU A 331 14.92 13.26 -111.06
C GLU A 331 15.40 12.61 -109.73
N GLU A 332 14.85 13.06 -108.61
CA GLU A 332 14.89 12.45 -107.28
C GLU A 332 16.14 12.72 -106.43
N SER A 333 16.01 12.97 -105.13
CA SER A 333 14.92 13.39 -104.23
C SER A 333 15.59 13.71 -102.89
#